data_AF-A0A538BY41-F1
#
_entry.id   AF-A0A538BY41-F1
#
_cell.length_a   1.000
_cell.length_b   1.000
_cell.length_c   1.000
_cell.angle_alpha   90.00
_cell.angle_beta   90.00
_cell.angle_gamma   90.00
#
_symmetry.space_group_name_H-M   'P 1'
#
loop_
_entity.id
_entity.type
_entity.pdbx_description
1 polymer ?
#
loop_
_entity_poly.entity_id
_entity_poly.type
_entity_poly.pdbx_seq_one_letter_code
_entity_poly.pdbx_strand_id
1 'polypeptide(L)'
;SIPEEVLEQQGRRSQELLRGALLEGDWDPYLADLLEQGAGYARMGLSFVSWFRALSVVRPMITRRLRAAFEAEPDRLFSVVDAMGKWFDSTMAVIGDAYLSAKQETILEQQEAIRELSTPVLTLLNGLLLLPVVGVIDSHRARQMTDQLLQAIHQHRAKVVVIDITGVGAVDSMVANHLLQAVEAAGLLGATAIVTGVSAEVAQTVVRIGVDLTRLRTVGDLQGGLAEAMRIVGYKLAKVEPAAD
;
A
#
# COMPACT_ATOMS: atom_id res chain seq x y z
N SER A 1 4.37 24.94 7.98
CA SER A 1 4.83 25.20 9.35
C SER A 1 3.64 25.02 10.28
N ILE A 2 3.80 24.35 11.43
CA ILE A 2 2.73 24.30 12.44
C ILE A 2 2.53 25.73 12.97
N PRO A 3 1.29 26.22 13.16
CA PRO A 3 1.05 27.47 13.85
C PRO A 3 1.66 27.46 15.26
N GLU A 4 2.33 28.54 15.64
CA GLU A 4 3.03 28.66 16.93
C GLU A 4 2.10 28.45 18.13
N GLU A 5 0.84 28.91 18.04
CA GLU A 5 -0.20 28.67 19.05
C GLU A 5 -0.50 27.18 19.29
N VAL A 6 -0.46 26.35 18.25
CA VAL A 6 -0.72 24.91 18.38
C VAL A 6 0.44 24.22 19.11
N LEU A 7 1.68 24.61 18.79
CA LEU A 7 2.88 24.12 19.48
C LEU A 7 2.91 24.54 20.95
N GLU A 8 2.52 25.79 21.25
CA GLU A 8 2.43 26.27 22.63
C GLU A 8 1.35 25.57 23.43
N GLN A 9 0.15 25.39 22.85
CA GLN A 9 -0.97 24.73 23.52
C GLN A 9 -0.64 23.25 23.80
N GLN A 10 -0.03 22.58 22.82
CA GLN A 10 0.44 21.21 22.98
C GLN A 10 1.55 21.11 24.05
N GLY A 11 2.47 22.07 24.08
CA GLY A 11 3.51 22.16 25.11
C GLY A 11 2.95 22.32 26.52
N ARG A 12 1.92 23.17 26.72
CA ARG A 12 1.25 23.36 28.01
C ARG A 12 0.53 22.10 28.47
N ARG A 13 -0.23 21.46 27.58
CA ARG A 13 -0.93 20.19 27.87
C ARG A 13 0.05 19.10 28.30
N SER A 14 1.13 18.90 27.55
CA SER A 14 2.11 17.85 27.87
C SER A 14 2.84 18.11 29.20
N GLN A 15 3.07 19.38 29.55
CA GLN A 15 3.62 19.76 30.86
C GLN A 15 2.66 19.46 32.02
N GLU A 16 1.37 19.72 31.86
CA GLU A 16 0.35 19.42 32.88
C GLU A 16 0.23 17.90 33.10
N LEU A 17 0.20 17.12 32.02
CA LEU A 17 0.15 15.66 32.09
C LEU A 17 1.40 15.06 32.73
N LEU A 18 2.59 15.57 32.38
CA LEU A 18 3.84 15.17 33.03
C LEU A 18 3.82 15.50 34.52
N ARG A 19 3.28 16.65 34.91
CA ARG A 19 3.16 17.03 36.31
C ARG A 19 2.22 16.07 37.07
N GLY A 20 1.08 15.72 36.50
CA GLY A 20 0.17 14.71 37.08
C GLY A 20 0.87 13.36 37.23
N ALA A 21 1.56 12.89 36.19
CA ALA A 21 2.31 11.65 36.24
C ALA A 21 3.39 11.63 37.33
N LEU A 22 4.13 12.73 37.50
CA LEU A 22 5.20 12.83 38.49
C LEU A 22 4.72 13.00 39.93
N LEU A 23 3.62 13.73 40.16
CA LEU A 23 3.13 14.05 41.50
C LEU A 23 2.09 13.05 42.02
N GLU A 24 1.25 12.54 41.13
CA GLU A 24 0.07 11.73 41.44
C GLU A 24 0.25 10.27 40.98
N GLY A 25 1.28 9.99 40.18
CA GLY A 25 1.56 8.65 39.65
C GLY A 25 0.65 8.24 38.49
N ASP A 26 -0.15 9.16 37.95
CA ASP A 26 -1.08 8.93 36.85
C ASP A 26 -0.36 9.01 35.49
N TRP A 27 0.27 7.91 35.09
CA TRP A 27 1.10 7.85 33.88
C TRP A 27 0.29 7.65 32.60
N ASP A 28 -0.90 7.06 32.66
CA ASP A 28 -1.66 6.67 31.46
C ASP A 28 -2.02 7.85 30.55
N PRO A 29 -2.52 9.00 31.06
CA PRO A 29 -2.82 10.16 30.23
C PRO A 29 -1.58 10.77 29.57
N TYR A 30 -0.44 10.73 30.26
CA TYR A 30 0.83 11.21 29.73
C TYR A 30 1.34 10.28 28.61
N LEU A 31 1.31 8.96 28.83
CA LEU A 31 1.70 7.99 27.82
C LEU A 31 0.82 8.07 26.56
N ALA A 32 -0.49 8.27 26.74
CA ALA A 32 -1.41 8.48 25.61
C ALA A 32 -1.07 9.74 24.79
N ASP A 33 -0.71 10.85 25.45
CA ASP A 33 -0.24 12.06 24.77
C ASP A 33 1.07 11.82 24.00
N LEU A 34 2.00 11.04 24.55
CA LEU A 34 3.23 10.67 23.84
C LEU A 34 2.98 9.83 22.58
N LEU A 35 2.03 8.89 22.63
CA LEU A 35 1.62 8.10 21.47
C LEU A 35 1.03 9.01 20.38
N GLU A 36 0.16 9.95 20.76
CA GLU A 36 -0.45 10.92 19.84
C GLU A 36 0.62 11.78 19.15
N GLN A 37 1.61 12.26 19.91
CA GLN A 37 2.74 13.03 19.40
C GLN A 37 3.60 12.24 18.41
N GLY A 38 3.99 11.01 18.76
CA GLY A 38 4.81 10.15 17.90
C GLY A 38 4.16 9.89 16.54
N ALA A 39 2.87 9.55 16.54
CA ALA A 39 2.09 9.38 15.32
C ALA A 39 1.92 10.69 14.54
N GLY A 40 1.72 11.82 15.25
CA GLY A 40 1.66 13.16 14.65
C GLY A 40 2.93 13.53 13.87
N TYR A 41 4.11 13.30 14.44
CA TYR A 41 5.39 13.57 13.78
C TYR A 41 5.59 12.72 12.51
N ALA A 42 5.18 11.45 12.54
CA ALA A 42 5.24 10.56 11.39
C ALA A 42 4.37 11.07 10.23
N ARG A 43 3.13 11.48 10.52
CA ARG A 43 2.18 12.04 9.53
C ARG A 43 2.66 13.36 8.94
N MET A 44 3.34 14.18 9.73
CA MET A 44 3.90 15.44 9.27
C MET A 44 5.19 15.30 8.43
N GLY A 45 5.74 14.09 8.32
CA GLY A 45 6.97 13.84 7.56
C GLY A 45 8.25 14.31 8.25
N LEU A 46 8.22 14.56 9.56
CA LEU A 46 9.41 14.94 10.31
C LEU A 46 10.34 13.74 10.50
N SER A 47 11.65 13.97 10.44
CA SER A 47 12.65 12.94 10.74
C SER A 47 12.71 12.68 12.25
N PHE A 48 12.51 11.43 12.66
CA PHE A 48 12.65 11.00 14.05
C PHE A 48 14.02 11.35 14.64
N VAL A 49 15.10 11.17 13.87
CA VAL A 49 16.47 11.48 14.31
C VAL A 49 16.67 12.99 14.53
N SER A 50 16.07 13.82 13.67
CA SER A 50 16.15 15.27 13.81
C SER A 50 15.40 15.76 15.04
N TRP A 51 14.21 15.20 15.29
CA TRP A 51 13.41 15.49 16.48
C TRP A 51 14.11 15.01 17.76
N PHE A 52 14.62 13.77 17.78
CA PHE A 52 15.38 13.23 18.91
C PHE A 52 16.58 14.08 19.26
N ARG A 53 17.32 14.57 18.25
CA ARG A 53 18.46 15.45 18.45
C ARG A 53 18.05 16.75 19.11
N ALA A 54 16.92 17.34 18.70
CA ALA A 54 16.39 18.56 19.31
C ALA A 54 16.05 18.33 20.80
N LEU A 55 15.39 17.23 21.12
CA LEU A 55 15.02 16.89 22.50
C LEU A 55 16.22 16.53 23.38
N SER A 56 17.23 15.87 22.82
CA SER A 56 18.44 15.44 23.53
C SER A 56 19.27 16.60 24.09
N VAL A 57 19.10 17.81 23.56
CA VAL A 57 19.74 19.04 24.09
C VAL A 57 19.19 19.43 25.47
N VAL A 58 17.95 19.04 25.79
CA VAL A 58 17.30 19.36 27.07
C VAL A 58 17.94 18.59 28.23
N ARG A 59 18.37 17.35 28.01
CA ARG A 59 18.94 16.47 29.03
C ARG A 59 20.10 17.12 29.81
N PRO A 60 21.18 17.64 29.20
CA PRO A 60 22.26 18.29 29.94
C PRO A 60 21.82 19.55 30.69
N MET A 61 20.78 20.26 30.20
CA MET A 61 20.24 21.44 30.90
C MET A 61 19.58 21.04 32.22
N ILE A 62 18.80 19.95 32.23
CA ILE A 62 18.17 19.42 33.43
C ILE A 62 19.23 18.87 34.39
N THR A 63 20.18 18.06 33.90
CA THR A 63 21.25 17.50 34.74
C THR A 63 22.05 18.60 35.46
N ARG A 64 22.32 19.73 34.79
CA ARG A 64 23.01 20.88 35.42
C ARG A 64 22.20 21.49 36.56
N ARG A 65 20.88 21.62 36.39
CA ARG A 65 19.98 22.13 37.45
C ARG A 65 19.86 21.16 38.61
N LEU A 66 19.74 19.87 38.34
CA LEU A 66 19.71 18.83 39.38
C LEU A 66 21.00 18.83 40.21
N ARG A 67 22.16 18.93 39.56
CA ARG A 67 23.45 19.06 40.25
C ARG A 67 23.48 20.25 41.23
N ALA A 68 23.01 21.41 40.79
CA ALA A 68 22.98 22.60 41.63
C ALA A 68 21.96 22.49 42.79
N ALA A 69 20.85 21.77 42.57
CA ALA A 69 19.80 21.60 43.59
C ALA A 69 20.15 20.57 44.67
N PHE A 70 20.93 19.53 44.32
CA PHE A 70 21.28 18.42 45.22
C PHE A 70 22.79 18.35 45.53
N GLU A 71 23.49 19.48 45.50
CA GLU A 71 24.95 19.54 45.71
C GLU A 71 25.39 18.90 47.03
N ALA A 72 24.60 19.07 48.09
CA ALA A 72 24.87 18.53 49.42
C ALA A 72 24.36 17.09 49.65
N GLU A 73 23.65 16.49 48.69
CA GLU A 73 23.02 15.16 48.82
C GLU A 73 23.40 14.23 47.64
N PRO A 74 24.65 13.71 47.56
CA PRO A 74 25.14 12.97 46.40
C PRO A 74 24.33 11.72 46.03
N ASP A 75 23.89 10.96 47.03
CA ASP A 75 23.08 9.75 46.81
C ASP A 75 21.71 10.10 46.22
N ARG A 76 21.12 11.20 46.70
CA ARG A 76 19.85 11.71 46.19
C ARG A 76 20.00 12.25 44.78
N LEU A 77 21.07 12.99 44.49
CA LEU A 77 21.40 13.43 43.14
C LEU A 77 21.48 12.24 42.17
N PHE A 78 22.18 11.17 42.55
CA PHE A 78 22.27 9.96 41.72
C PHE A 78 20.88 9.35 41.45
N SER A 79 20.05 9.19 42.49
CA SER A 79 18.71 8.64 42.35
C SER A 79 17.80 9.46 41.42
N VAL A 80 17.86 10.79 41.49
CA VAL A 80 17.02 11.68 40.66
C VAL A 80 17.52 11.70 39.22
N VAL A 81 18.84 11.65 39.00
CA VAL A 81 19.42 11.55 37.65
C VAL A 81 19.09 10.21 37.00
N ASP A 82 19.12 9.10 37.76
CA ASP A 82 18.71 7.78 37.27
C ASP A 82 17.21 7.74 36.92
N ALA A 83 16.35 8.26 37.80
CA ALA A 83 14.91 8.38 37.53
C ALA A 83 14.61 9.23 36.29
N MET A 84 15.31 10.36 36.14
CA MET A 84 15.24 11.19 34.93
C MET A 84 15.69 10.41 33.69
N GLY A 85 16.78 9.63 33.78
CA GLY A 85 17.25 8.78 32.70
C GLY A 85 16.20 7.78 32.23
N LYS A 86 15.61 7.04 33.18
CA LYS A 86 14.52 6.09 32.92
C LYS A 86 13.31 6.76 32.27
N TRP A 87 12.93 7.94 32.73
CA TRP A 87 11.84 8.70 32.13
C TRP A 87 12.14 9.12 30.68
N PHE A 88 13.35 9.61 30.40
CA PHE A 88 13.77 9.92 29.03
C PHE A 88 13.74 8.68 28.14
N ASP A 89 14.31 7.56 28.60
CA ASP A 89 14.38 6.33 27.82
C ASP A 89 12.98 5.76 27.53
N SER A 90 12.08 5.78 28.52
CA SER A 90 10.68 5.36 28.36
C SER A 90 9.91 6.28 27.41
N THR A 91 10.05 7.60 27.56
CA THR A 91 9.42 8.59 26.67
C THR A 91 9.88 8.37 25.23
N MET A 92 11.18 8.15 25.02
CA MET A 92 11.76 7.91 23.71
C MET A 92 11.28 6.59 23.08
N ALA A 93 11.15 5.53 23.87
CA ALA A 93 10.65 4.25 23.40
C ALA A 93 9.19 4.36 22.92
N VAL A 94 8.32 5.02 23.70
CA VAL A 94 6.89 5.17 23.38
C VAL A 94 6.70 6.02 22.11
N ILE A 95 7.39 7.17 22.02
CA ILE A 95 7.30 8.04 20.84
C ILE A 95 7.89 7.33 19.61
N GLY A 96 9.00 6.62 19.78
CA GLY A 96 9.65 5.87 18.70
C GLY A 96 8.76 4.76 18.15
N ASP A 97 8.11 3.99 19.01
CA ASP A 97 7.19 2.92 18.64
C ASP A 97 5.96 3.47 17.90
N ALA A 98 5.35 4.54 18.43
CA ALA A 98 4.22 5.21 17.77
C ALA A 98 4.60 5.81 16.40
N TYR A 99 5.80 6.42 16.31
CA TYR A 99 6.30 6.95 15.05
C TYR A 99 6.50 5.85 14.00
N LEU A 100 7.14 4.75 14.38
CA LEU A 100 7.39 3.61 13.49
C LEU A 100 6.09 2.96 13.05
N SER A 101 5.16 2.75 13.98
CA SER A 101 3.84 2.17 13.70
C SER A 101 3.05 3.02 12.71
N ALA A 102 2.99 4.34 12.92
CA ALA A 102 2.30 5.25 12.01
C ALA A 102 2.97 5.31 10.63
N LYS A 103 4.30 5.25 10.55
CA LYS A 103 5.02 5.16 9.26
C LYS A 103 4.71 3.84 8.55
N GLN A 104 4.65 2.74 9.27
CA GLN A 104 4.33 1.43 8.72
C GLN A 104 2.90 1.40 8.17
N GLU A 105 1.94 1.96 8.90
CA GLU A 105 0.55 2.11 8.46
C GLU A 105 0.47 2.92 7.16
N THR A 106 1.14 4.08 7.10
CA THR A 106 1.20 4.90 5.87
C THR A 106 1.79 4.11 4.68
N ILE A 107 2.83 3.32 4.90
CA ILE A 107 3.44 2.50 3.85
C ILE A 107 2.44 1.44 3.35
N LEU A 108 1.72 0.79 4.26
CA LEU A 108 0.73 -0.22 3.91
C LEU A 108 -0.43 0.38 3.13
N GLU A 109 -0.97 1.52 3.56
CA GLU A 109 -2.01 2.26 2.84
C GLU A 109 -1.54 2.66 1.44
N GLN A 110 -0.31 3.17 1.30
CA GLN A 110 0.26 3.52 0.00
C GLN A 110 0.42 2.29 -0.90
N GLN A 111 0.85 1.15 -0.35
CA GLN A 111 0.94 -0.10 -1.09
C GLN A 111 -0.43 -0.60 -1.53
N GLU A 112 -1.44 -0.49 -0.68
CA GLU A 112 -2.81 -0.88 -0.99
C GLU A 112 -3.42 0.03 -2.05
N ALA A 113 -3.25 1.35 -1.97
CA ALA A 113 -3.68 2.29 -3.01
C ALA A 113 -3.00 2.01 -4.36
N ILE A 114 -1.70 1.68 -4.37
CA ILE A 114 -1.00 1.27 -5.60
C ILE A 114 -1.60 -0.04 -6.16
N ARG A 115 -2.02 -0.97 -5.29
CA ARG A 115 -2.67 -2.23 -5.67
C ARG A 115 -4.08 -2.01 -6.23
N GLU A 116 -4.88 -1.15 -5.62
CA GLU A 116 -6.22 -0.80 -6.14
C GLU A 116 -6.14 -0.08 -7.49
N LEU A 117 -5.10 0.72 -7.71
CA LEU A 117 -4.83 1.37 -9.00
C LEU A 117 -4.24 0.41 -10.05
N SER A 118 -3.87 -0.82 -9.69
CA SER A 118 -3.29 -1.75 -10.67
C SER A 118 -4.39 -2.47 -11.45
N THR A 119 -4.44 -2.16 -12.75
CA THR A 119 -5.11 -2.87 -13.85
C THR A 119 -6.64 -2.75 -13.88
N PRO A 120 -7.17 -1.53 -14.15
CA PRO A 120 -8.61 -1.34 -14.34
C PRO A 120 -9.10 -2.15 -15.55
N VAL A 121 -10.26 -2.79 -15.41
CA VAL A 121 -10.98 -3.37 -16.55
C VAL A 121 -11.54 -2.22 -17.39
N LEU A 122 -11.06 -2.09 -18.63
CA LEU A 122 -11.42 -1.02 -19.54
C LEU A 122 -12.58 -1.43 -20.44
N THR A 123 -13.62 -0.59 -20.53
CA THR A 123 -14.70 -0.78 -21.51
C THR A 123 -14.31 -0.09 -22.81
N LEU A 124 -14.02 -0.86 -23.86
CA LEU A 124 -13.63 -0.31 -25.15
C LEU A 124 -14.86 -0.06 -26.05
N LEU A 125 -15.81 -1.00 -26.04
CA LEU A 125 -17.07 -0.91 -26.79
C LEU A 125 -18.19 -1.60 -25.99
N ASN A 126 -19.43 -1.37 -26.39
CA ASN A 126 -20.57 -2.11 -25.85
C ASN A 126 -20.36 -3.62 -26.05
N GLY A 127 -20.26 -4.35 -24.93
CA GLY A 127 -20.03 -5.78 -24.94
C GLY A 127 -18.57 -6.22 -25.07
N LEU A 128 -17.60 -5.31 -25.10
CA LEU A 128 -16.17 -5.61 -25.24
C LEU A 128 -15.33 -4.93 -24.15
N LEU A 129 -14.68 -5.76 -23.34
CA LEU A 129 -13.78 -5.32 -22.26
C LEU A 129 -12.31 -5.63 -22.58
N LEU A 130 -11.40 -4.89 -21.98
CA LEU A 130 -9.96 -5.12 -21.99
C LEU A 130 -9.44 -5.13 -20.55
N LEU A 131 -8.75 -6.19 -20.16
CA LEU A 131 -7.99 -6.29 -18.92
C LEU A 131 -6.49 -6.28 -19.27
N PRO A 132 -5.81 -5.13 -19.22
CA PRO A 132 -4.37 -5.08 -19.40
C PRO A 132 -3.69 -5.58 -18.12
N VAL A 133 -2.66 -6.41 -18.24
CA VAL A 133 -1.91 -6.96 -17.11
C VAL A 133 -0.44 -6.59 -17.24
N VAL A 134 0.06 -5.82 -16.26
CA VAL A 134 1.41 -5.26 -16.30
C VAL A 134 2.16 -5.50 -14.99
N GLY A 135 3.43 -5.87 -15.10
CA GLY A 135 4.36 -6.01 -13.99
C GLY A 135 4.34 -7.41 -13.36
N VAL A 136 4.82 -7.49 -12.12
CA VAL A 136 4.83 -8.74 -11.36
C VAL A 136 3.43 -9.03 -10.83
N ILE A 137 2.97 -10.27 -11.01
CA ILE A 137 1.70 -10.75 -10.50
C ILE A 137 1.97 -11.78 -9.42
N ASP A 138 1.35 -11.61 -8.27
CA ASP A 138 1.25 -12.64 -7.23
C ASP A 138 -0.17 -13.22 -7.17
N SER A 139 -0.37 -14.26 -6.36
CA SER A 139 -1.68 -14.91 -6.22
C SER A 139 -2.76 -14.00 -5.62
N HIS A 140 -2.40 -12.97 -4.85
CA HIS A 140 -3.38 -12.03 -4.31
C HIS A 140 -3.90 -11.12 -5.41
N ARG A 141 -2.99 -10.50 -6.17
CA ARG A 141 -3.31 -9.64 -7.31
C ARG A 141 -4.08 -10.41 -8.39
N ALA A 142 -3.68 -11.64 -8.71
CA ALA A 142 -4.39 -12.45 -9.70
C ALA A 142 -5.86 -12.72 -9.32
N ARG A 143 -6.14 -12.95 -8.02
CA ARG A 143 -7.51 -13.10 -7.53
C ARG A 143 -8.30 -11.80 -7.60
N GLN A 144 -7.73 -10.70 -7.13
CA GLN A 144 -8.38 -9.39 -7.21
C GLN A 144 -8.74 -9.02 -8.65
N MET A 145 -7.82 -9.23 -9.59
CA MET A 145 -8.06 -8.99 -11.02
C MET A 145 -9.18 -9.87 -11.59
N THR A 146 -9.24 -11.13 -11.15
CA THR A 146 -10.31 -12.05 -11.54
C THR A 146 -11.67 -11.55 -11.03
N ASP A 147 -11.76 -11.17 -9.76
CA ASP A 147 -13.01 -10.67 -9.18
C ASP A 147 -13.49 -9.38 -9.88
N GLN A 148 -12.58 -8.43 -10.11
CA GLN A 148 -12.87 -7.20 -10.84
C GLN A 148 -13.33 -7.48 -12.27
N LEU A 149 -12.68 -8.42 -12.97
CA LEU A 149 -13.07 -8.82 -14.32
C LEU A 149 -14.49 -9.39 -14.34
N LEU A 150 -14.81 -10.33 -13.45
CA LEU A 150 -16.12 -10.96 -13.40
C LEU A 150 -17.22 -9.96 -13.04
N GLN A 151 -16.95 -9.05 -12.11
CA GLN A 151 -17.85 -7.96 -11.77
C GLN A 151 -18.08 -7.02 -12.98
N ALA A 152 -17.02 -6.65 -13.69
CA ALA A 152 -17.12 -5.81 -14.88
C ALA A 152 -17.89 -6.49 -16.03
N ILE A 153 -17.66 -7.79 -16.26
CA ILE A 153 -18.40 -8.60 -17.23
C ILE A 153 -19.89 -8.55 -16.92
N HIS A 154 -20.27 -8.78 -15.66
CA HIS A 154 -21.66 -8.75 -15.24
C HIS A 154 -22.30 -7.37 -15.41
N GLN A 155 -21.64 -6.32 -14.89
CA GLN A 155 -22.15 -4.95 -14.93
C GLN A 155 -22.34 -4.44 -16.37
N HIS A 156 -21.37 -4.70 -17.25
CA HIS A 156 -21.38 -4.21 -18.62
C HIS A 156 -22.03 -5.19 -19.61
N ARG A 157 -22.51 -6.35 -19.13
CA ARG A 157 -23.04 -7.45 -19.95
C ARG A 157 -22.09 -7.79 -21.11
N ALA A 158 -20.81 -7.91 -20.79
CA ALA A 158 -19.77 -8.13 -21.77
C ALA A 158 -19.97 -9.47 -22.49
N LYS A 159 -19.83 -9.47 -23.82
CA LYS A 159 -19.84 -10.69 -24.65
C LYS A 159 -18.43 -11.22 -24.86
N VAL A 160 -17.44 -10.34 -24.79
CA VAL A 160 -16.03 -10.69 -24.97
C VAL A 160 -15.15 -9.84 -24.06
N VAL A 161 -14.10 -10.45 -23.54
CA VAL A 161 -13.02 -9.77 -22.84
C VAL A 161 -11.67 -10.15 -23.46
N VAL A 162 -10.81 -9.16 -23.68
CA VAL A 162 -9.42 -9.35 -24.03
C VAL A 162 -8.58 -9.23 -22.76
N ILE A 163 -7.78 -10.23 -22.45
CA ILE A 163 -6.85 -10.24 -21.31
C ILE A 163 -5.44 -10.13 -21.88
N ASP A 164 -4.81 -8.98 -21.75
CA ASP A 164 -3.48 -8.73 -22.32
C ASP A 164 -2.39 -8.90 -21.28
N ILE A 165 -1.56 -9.92 -21.45
CA ILE A 165 -0.46 -10.24 -20.52
C ILE A 165 0.93 -9.92 -21.09
N THR A 166 1.00 -9.07 -22.13
CA THR A 166 2.26 -8.68 -22.79
C THR A 166 3.30 -8.10 -21.81
N GLY A 167 2.83 -7.38 -20.78
CA GLY A 167 3.68 -6.73 -19.76
C GLY A 167 4.00 -7.60 -18.55
N VAL A 168 3.66 -8.90 -18.57
CA VAL A 168 3.87 -9.83 -17.46
C VAL A 168 5.18 -10.58 -17.68
N GLY A 169 6.02 -10.60 -16.63
CA GLY A 169 7.26 -11.37 -16.63
C GLY A 169 7.03 -12.88 -16.49
N ALA A 170 7.93 -13.56 -15.79
CA ALA A 170 7.77 -14.98 -15.48
C ALA A 170 6.46 -15.23 -14.70
N VAL A 171 5.62 -16.13 -15.22
CA VAL A 171 4.38 -16.56 -14.59
C VAL A 171 4.64 -17.91 -13.92
N ASP A 172 4.38 -17.98 -12.61
CA ASP A 172 4.43 -19.24 -11.88
C ASP A 172 3.14 -20.07 -12.09
N SER A 173 3.13 -21.30 -11.56
CA SER A 173 1.98 -22.18 -11.72
C SER A 173 0.71 -21.70 -11.01
N MET A 174 0.84 -20.92 -9.92
CA MET A 174 -0.33 -20.41 -9.20
C MET A 174 -1.01 -19.27 -9.96
N VAL A 175 -0.22 -18.33 -10.50
CA VAL A 175 -0.73 -17.22 -11.30
C VAL A 175 -1.34 -17.73 -12.60
N ALA A 176 -0.70 -18.69 -13.27
CA ALA A 176 -1.28 -19.33 -14.46
C ALA A 176 -2.63 -20.00 -14.14
N ASN A 177 -2.75 -20.68 -13.00
CA ASN A 177 -4.02 -21.28 -12.58
C ASN A 177 -5.11 -20.22 -12.34
N HIS A 178 -4.79 -19.08 -11.74
CA HIS A 178 -5.74 -17.98 -11.57
C HIS A 178 -6.19 -17.36 -12.90
N LEU A 179 -5.29 -17.21 -13.88
CA LEU A 179 -5.68 -16.75 -15.22
C LEU A 179 -6.67 -17.72 -15.89
N LEU A 180 -6.46 -19.02 -15.74
CA LEU A 180 -7.36 -20.03 -16.28
C LEU A 180 -8.73 -20.02 -15.58
N GLN A 181 -8.74 -19.87 -14.25
CA GLN A 181 -9.98 -19.69 -13.48
C GLN A 181 -10.76 -18.46 -13.96
N ALA A 182 -10.08 -17.34 -14.24
CA ALA A 182 -10.71 -16.14 -14.77
C ALA A 182 -11.35 -16.38 -16.16
N VAL A 183 -10.65 -17.09 -17.05
CA VAL A 183 -11.17 -17.48 -18.38
C VAL A 183 -12.39 -18.37 -18.26
N GLU A 184 -12.36 -19.39 -17.40
CA GLU A 184 -13.49 -20.30 -17.18
C GLU A 184 -14.69 -19.58 -16.58
N ALA A 185 -14.48 -18.76 -15.55
CA ALA A 185 -15.54 -18.01 -14.88
C ALA A 185 -16.16 -16.96 -15.81
N ALA A 186 -15.36 -16.29 -16.66
CA ALA A 186 -15.88 -15.41 -17.70
C ALA A 186 -16.80 -16.17 -18.68
N GLY A 187 -16.40 -17.39 -19.08
CA GLY A 187 -17.22 -18.28 -19.91
C GLY A 187 -18.56 -18.64 -19.26
N LEU A 188 -18.57 -18.91 -17.95
CA LEU A 188 -19.80 -19.18 -17.19
C LEU A 188 -20.75 -17.96 -17.14
N LEU A 189 -20.20 -16.74 -17.17
CA LEU A 189 -20.98 -15.49 -17.29
C LEU A 189 -21.42 -15.18 -18.73
N GLY A 190 -21.10 -16.04 -19.70
CA GLY A 190 -21.45 -15.87 -21.10
C GLY A 190 -20.50 -14.96 -21.88
N ALA A 191 -19.34 -14.61 -21.32
CA ALA A 191 -18.33 -13.82 -21.99
C ALA A 191 -17.21 -14.73 -22.56
N THR A 192 -16.84 -14.51 -23.82
CA THR A 192 -15.67 -15.16 -24.42
C THR A 192 -14.41 -14.44 -23.96
N ALA A 193 -13.49 -15.14 -23.29
CA ALA A 193 -12.18 -14.58 -22.97
C ALA A 193 -11.16 -14.87 -24.10
N ILE A 194 -10.38 -13.86 -24.48
CA ILE A 194 -9.28 -13.94 -25.43
C ILE A 194 -8.02 -13.48 -24.72
N VAL A 195 -7.00 -14.33 -24.65
CA VAL A 195 -5.72 -14.00 -24.00
C VAL A 195 -4.70 -13.57 -25.05
N THR A 196 -4.02 -12.45 -24.83
CA THR A 196 -3.00 -11.89 -25.73
C THR A 196 -1.66 -11.71 -25.03
N GLY A 197 -0.57 -11.63 -25.80
CA GLY A 197 0.74 -11.33 -25.23
C GLY A 197 1.38 -12.50 -24.47
N VAL A 198 0.97 -13.73 -24.77
CA VAL A 198 1.51 -14.94 -24.11
C VAL A 198 2.96 -15.15 -24.57
N SER A 199 3.93 -14.98 -23.66
CA SER A 199 5.33 -15.28 -23.94
C SER A 199 5.60 -16.78 -24.00
N ALA A 200 6.73 -17.19 -24.60
CA ALA A 200 7.11 -18.60 -24.70
C ALA A 200 7.23 -19.28 -23.32
N GLU A 201 7.73 -18.57 -22.31
CA GLU A 201 7.86 -19.06 -20.94
C GLU A 201 6.48 -19.29 -20.30
N VAL A 202 5.55 -18.34 -20.46
CA VAL A 202 4.18 -18.45 -19.94
C VAL A 202 3.46 -19.61 -20.62
N ALA A 203 3.59 -19.76 -21.93
CA ALA A 203 3.01 -20.86 -22.69
C ALA A 203 3.49 -22.23 -22.16
N GLN A 204 4.78 -22.38 -21.89
CA GLN A 204 5.33 -23.62 -21.30
C GLN A 204 4.76 -23.90 -19.92
N THR A 205 4.61 -22.88 -19.07
CA THR A 205 4.02 -23.04 -17.74
C THR A 205 2.56 -23.48 -17.83
N VAL A 206 1.75 -22.86 -18.69
CA VAL A 206 0.34 -23.22 -18.89
C VAL A 206 0.19 -24.67 -19.38
N VAL A 207 1.03 -25.11 -20.33
CA VAL A 207 1.06 -26.50 -20.81
C VAL A 207 1.44 -27.48 -19.69
N ARG A 208 2.42 -27.13 -18.85
CA ARG A 208 2.91 -27.98 -17.76
C ARG A 208 1.86 -28.26 -16.69
N ILE A 209 0.94 -27.32 -16.44
CA ILE A 209 -0.16 -27.49 -15.48
C ILE A 209 -1.17 -28.55 -15.98
N GLY A 210 -1.14 -28.89 -17.28
CA GLY A 210 -1.94 -30.00 -17.83
C GLY A 210 -3.43 -29.68 -17.99
N VAL A 211 -3.77 -28.40 -18.15
CA VAL A 211 -5.16 -27.95 -18.29
C VAL A 211 -5.66 -28.17 -19.71
N ASP A 212 -6.97 -28.41 -19.85
CA ASP A 212 -7.64 -28.47 -21.13
C ASP A 212 -7.64 -27.09 -21.82
N LEU A 213 -6.74 -26.91 -22.78
CA LEU A 213 -6.56 -25.66 -23.52
C LEU A 213 -7.62 -25.45 -24.60
N THR A 214 -8.53 -26.39 -24.85
CA THR A 214 -9.57 -26.24 -25.90
C THR A 214 -10.48 -25.03 -25.68
N ARG A 215 -10.61 -24.57 -24.43
CA ARG A 215 -11.41 -23.38 -24.06
C ARG A 215 -10.58 -22.09 -24.02
N LEU A 216 -9.26 -22.19 -24.04
CA LEU A 216 -8.37 -21.04 -23.98
C LEU A 216 -8.15 -20.49 -25.39
N ARG A 217 -8.81 -19.36 -25.70
CA ARG A 217 -8.56 -18.65 -26.96
C ARG A 217 -7.37 -17.72 -26.77
N THR A 218 -6.30 -17.94 -27.55
CA THR A 218 -5.11 -17.09 -27.53
C THR A 218 -4.90 -16.41 -28.87
N VAL A 219 -4.37 -15.18 -28.84
CA VAL A 219 -3.89 -14.46 -30.02
C VAL A 219 -2.50 -13.89 -29.71
N GLY A 220 -1.64 -13.80 -30.72
CA GLY A 220 -0.22 -13.46 -30.52
C GLY A 220 -0.01 -12.08 -29.90
N ASP A 221 -0.86 -11.11 -30.21
CA ASP A 221 -0.75 -9.73 -29.71
C ASP A 221 -2.13 -9.11 -29.42
N LEU A 222 -2.10 -7.96 -28.74
CA LEU A 222 -3.29 -7.19 -28.39
C LEU A 222 -4.07 -6.73 -29.65
N GLN A 223 -3.37 -6.38 -30.73
CA GLN A 223 -4.02 -5.91 -31.96
C GLN A 223 -4.90 -7.00 -32.58
N GLY A 224 -4.39 -8.21 -32.71
CA GLY A 224 -5.14 -9.37 -33.19
C GLY A 224 -6.25 -9.77 -32.25
N GLY A 225 -6.00 -9.74 -30.93
CA GLY A 225 -7.03 -10.02 -29.93
C GLY A 225 -8.20 -9.04 -29.99
N LEU A 226 -7.92 -7.75 -30.16
CA LEU A 226 -8.94 -6.72 -30.33
C LEU A 226 -9.72 -6.89 -31.64
N ALA A 227 -9.03 -7.19 -32.74
CA ALA A 227 -9.68 -7.43 -34.02
C ALA A 227 -10.65 -8.61 -33.97
N GLU A 228 -10.26 -9.71 -33.31
CA GLU A 228 -11.12 -10.88 -33.12
C GLU A 228 -12.27 -10.59 -32.15
N ALA A 229 -12.01 -9.86 -31.06
CA ALA A 229 -13.05 -9.45 -30.12
C ALA A 229 -14.10 -8.56 -30.79
N MET A 230 -13.67 -7.60 -31.61
CA MET A 230 -14.55 -6.74 -32.40
C MET A 230 -15.45 -7.57 -33.34
N ARG A 231 -14.91 -8.61 -33.98
CA ARG A 231 -15.69 -9.51 -34.84
C ARG A 231 -16.82 -10.21 -34.07
N ILE A 232 -16.57 -10.61 -32.83
CA ILE A 232 -17.57 -11.25 -31.96
C ILE A 232 -18.71 -10.30 -31.60
N VAL A 233 -18.40 -9.01 -31.37
CA VAL A 233 -19.42 -7.99 -31.08
C VAL A 233 -20.04 -7.37 -32.34
N GLY A 234 -19.71 -7.87 -33.54
CA GLY A 234 -20.33 -7.47 -34.80
C GLY A 234 -19.67 -6.28 -35.51
N TYR A 235 -18.46 -5.91 -35.10
CA TYR A 235 -17.65 -4.86 -35.75
C TYR A 235 -16.62 -5.48 -36.69
N LYS A 236 -16.26 -4.75 -37.76
CA LYS A 236 -15.20 -5.13 -38.68
C LYS A 236 -14.19 -3.99 -38.77
N LEU A 237 -12.92 -4.30 -38.52
CA LEU A 237 -11.84 -3.35 -38.72
C LEU A 237 -11.57 -3.19 -40.22
N ALA A 238 -11.52 -1.95 -40.69
CA ALA A 238 -11.15 -1.62 -42.07
C ALA A 238 -10.00 -0.62 -42.04
N LYS A 239 -8.92 -0.92 -42.78
CA LYS A 239 -7.84 0.05 -43.00
C LYS A 239 -8.36 1.08 -44.01
N VAL A 240 -8.48 2.33 -43.59
CA VAL A 240 -8.79 3.44 -44.49
C VAL A 240 -7.45 3.96 -45.01
N GLU A 241 -7.23 3.91 -46.32
CA GLU A 241 -6.08 4.60 -46.92
C GLU A 241 -6.34 6.11 -46.83
N PRO A 242 -5.35 6.91 -46.41
CA PRO A 242 -5.50 8.36 -46.41
C PRO A 242 -5.82 8.82 -47.83
N ALA A 243 -6.80 9.70 -47.97
CA ALA A 243 -7.11 10.31 -49.26
C ALA A 243 -5.82 10.97 -49.79
N ALA A 244 -5.44 10.65 -51.02
CA ALA A 244 -4.40 11.38 -51.72
C ALA A 244 -4.96 12.77 -52.04
N ASP A 245 -4.50 13.78 -51.28
CA ASP A 245 -4.69 15.19 -51.58
C ASP A 245 -3.93 15.58 -52.86
#